data_AF-A0A3P7EEH7-F1
#
_entry.id   AF-A0A3P7EEH7-F1
#
_cell.length_a   1.000
_cell.length_b   1.000
_cell.length_c   1.000
_cell.angle_alpha   90.00
_cell.angle_beta   90.00
_cell.angle_gamma   90.00
#
_symmetry.space_group_name_H-M   'P 1'
#
loop_
_entity.id
_entity.type
_entity.pdbx_description
1 polymer ?
#
loop_
_entity_poly.entity_id
_entity_poly.type
_entity_poly.pdbx_seq_one_letter_code
_entity_poly.pdbx_strand_id
1 'polypeptide(L)'
;MLTSIECIIRYFVRQQWTEQIVNFICVFLCVILFAIFGYYPLGELLIYHIRLATLNETTCEQAKPPNIRGDSNADYNMGIYRNLRAVFGWGLWAFPVDSHVGDGIHFPICYSERSATCTEIRYSVYREDESDKNYQYQF
;
A
#
# COMPACT_ATOMS: atom_id res chain seq x y z
N MET A 1 -25.00 -43.96 -10.07
CA MET A 1 -24.05 -43.10 -9.35
C MET A 1 -24.52 -41.67 -9.53
N LEU A 2 -24.91 -40.97 -8.46
CA LEU A 2 -25.16 -39.53 -8.57
C LEU A 2 -23.83 -38.85 -8.93
N THR A 3 -23.84 -38.00 -9.95
CA THR A 3 -22.68 -37.14 -10.24
C THR A 3 -22.58 -36.09 -9.13
N SER A 4 -21.36 -35.69 -8.78
CA SER A 4 -21.11 -34.65 -7.76
C SER A 4 -21.89 -33.35 -8.03
N ILE A 5 -22.08 -33.02 -9.31
CA ILE A 5 -22.85 -31.86 -9.78
C ILE A 5 -24.35 -31.99 -9.44
N GLU A 6 -24.93 -33.17 -9.61
CA GLU A 6 -26.36 -33.39 -9.28
C GLU A 6 -26.62 -33.17 -7.78
N CYS A 7 -25.68 -33.54 -6.92
CA CYS A 7 -25.76 -33.30 -5.48
C CYS A 7 -25.83 -31.79 -5.16
N ILE A 8 -24.96 -30.99 -5.80
CA ILE A 8 -24.91 -29.54 -5.62
C ILE A 8 -26.22 -28.89 -6.08
N ILE A 9 -26.73 -29.28 -7.26
CA ILE A 9 -27.99 -28.74 -7.77
C ILE A 9 -29.16 -29.10 -6.85
N ARG A 10 -29.25 -30.36 -6.41
CA ARG A 10 -30.30 -30.80 -5.47
C ARG A 10 -30.21 -30.10 -4.12
N TYR A 11 -29.01 -29.82 -3.63
CA TYR A 11 -28.81 -29.03 -2.42
C TYR A 11 -29.42 -27.65 -2.57
N PHE A 12 -29.06 -26.90 -3.62
CA PHE A 12 -29.59 -25.54 -3.83
C PHE A 12 -31.09 -25.49 -4.11
N VAL A 13 -31.66 -26.49 -4.79
CA VAL A 13 -33.10 -26.55 -5.09
C VAL A 13 -33.94 -26.92 -3.87
N ARG A 14 -33.47 -27.85 -3.02
CA ARG A 14 -34.22 -28.32 -1.85
C ARG A 14 -34.00 -27.43 -0.62
N GLN A 15 -32.99 -26.57 -0.64
CA GLN A 15 -32.69 -25.69 0.48
C GLN A 15 -33.85 -24.74 0.78
N GLN A 16 -34.30 -24.72 2.04
CA GLN A 16 -35.29 -23.74 2.51
C GLN A 16 -34.61 -22.39 2.72
N TRP A 17 -34.45 -21.64 1.63
CA TRP A 17 -33.78 -20.34 1.62
C TRP A 17 -34.36 -19.37 2.65
N THR A 18 -35.67 -19.39 2.90
CA THR A 18 -36.34 -18.46 3.82
C THR A 18 -35.84 -18.52 5.26
N GLU A 19 -35.49 -19.71 5.75
CA GLU A 19 -35.00 -19.89 7.13
C GLU A 19 -33.53 -19.47 7.28
N GLN A 20 -32.74 -19.59 6.21
CA GLN A 20 -31.29 -19.34 6.26
C GLN A 20 -30.87 -18.00 5.67
N ILE A 21 -31.76 -17.29 4.96
CA ILE A 21 -31.45 -16.04 4.27
C ILE A 21 -30.92 -14.99 5.25
N VAL A 22 -31.47 -14.93 6.47
CA VAL A 22 -31.01 -13.98 7.50
C VAL A 22 -29.57 -14.27 7.90
N ASN A 23 -29.23 -15.53 8.18
CA ASN A 23 -27.87 -15.93 8.52
C ASN A 23 -26.90 -15.68 7.37
N PHE A 24 -27.30 -15.97 6.14
CA PHE A 24 -26.49 -15.70 4.95
C PHE A 24 -26.23 -14.20 4.78
N ILE A 25 -27.26 -13.37 4.94
CA ILE A 25 -27.14 -11.90 4.91
C ILE A 25 -26.19 -11.42 6.00
N CYS A 26 -26.32 -11.93 7.24
CA CYS A 26 -25.42 -11.56 8.34
C CYS A 26 -23.96 -11.91 8.04
N VAL A 27 -23.67 -13.13 7.58
CA VAL A 27 -22.31 -13.55 7.22
C VAL A 27 -21.78 -12.71 6.06
N PHE A 28 -22.59 -12.46 5.04
CA PHE A 28 -22.22 -11.63 3.90
C PHE A 28 -21.89 -10.18 4.31
N LEU A 29 -22.72 -9.58 5.17
CA LEU A 29 -22.46 -8.26 5.74
C LEU A 29 -21.19 -8.25 6.58
N CYS A 30 -20.96 -9.26 7.43
CA CYS A 30 -19.71 -9.39 8.19
C CYS A 30 -18.48 -9.45 7.28
N VAL A 31 -18.52 -10.25 6.21
CA VAL A 31 -17.42 -10.37 5.24
C VAL A 31 -17.17 -9.04 4.53
N ILE A 32 -18.23 -8.33 4.10
CA ILE A 32 -18.09 -7.00 3.47
C ILE A 32 -17.48 -5.99 4.45
N LEU A 33 -17.96 -5.95 5.69
CA LEU A 33 -17.43 -5.06 6.71
C LEU A 33 -15.95 -5.37 6.97
N PHE A 34 -15.57 -6.64 7.16
CA PHE A 34 -14.17 -7.02 7.32
C PHE A 34 -13.32 -6.69 6.09
N ALA A 35 -13.85 -6.84 4.87
CA ALA A 35 -13.14 -6.47 3.66
C ALA A 35 -12.90 -4.95 3.58
N ILE A 36 -13.91 -4.14 3.89
CA ILE A 36 -13.82 -2.67 3.92
C ILE A 36 -12.85 -2.21 5.01
N PHE A 37 -13.07 -2.64 6.27
CA PHE A 37 -12.23 -2.29 7.41
C PHE A 37 -10.83 -2.90 7.34
N GLY A 38 -10.64 -3.99 6.60
CA GLY A 38 -9.32 -4.52 6.29
C GLY A 38 -8.63 -3.69 5.21
N TYR A 39 -9.34 -3.40 4.11
CA TYR A 39 -8.78 -2.73 2.95
C TYR A 39 -8.37 -1.28 3.23
N TYR A 40 -9.22 -0.47 3.85
CA TYR A 40 -8.92 0.95 4.02
C TYR A 40 -7.66 1.21 4.87
N PRO A 41 -7.51 0.72 6.10
CA PRO A 41 -6.33 1.00 6.91
C PRO A 41 -5.10 0.22 6.43
N LEU A 42 -5.23 -1.05 6.06
CA LEU A 42 -4.07 -1.88 5.69
C LEU A 42 -3.67 -1.66 4.23
N GLY A 43 -4.65 -1.58 3.32
CA GLY A 43 -4.43 -1.42 1.88
C GLY A 43 -3.84 -0.05 1.55
N GLU A 44 -4.40 1.04 2.07
CA GLU A 44 -3.83 2.38 1.85
C GLU A 44 -2.43 2.50 2.47
N LEU A 45 -2.21 1.94 3.66
CA LEU A 45 -0.89 1.90 4.29
C LEU A 45 0.12 1.11 3.46
N LEU A 46 -0.29 -0.04 2.91
CA LEU A 46 0.54 -0.86 2.03
C LEU A 46 0.86 -0.11 0.72
N ILE A 47 -0.14 0.53 0.10
CA ILE A 47 0.05 1.36 -1.11
C ILE A 47 1.01 2.51 -0.83
N TYR A 48 0.87 3.18 0.31
CA TYR A 48 1.77 4.24 0.75
C TYR A 48 3.21 3.73 0.90
N HIS A 49 3.43 2.61 1.59
CA HIS A 49 4.78 2.06 1.75
C HIS A 49 5.38 1.51 0.46
N ILE A 50 4.57 0.96 -0.45
CA ILE A 50 5.05 0.59 -1.79
C ILE A 50 5.50 1.84 -2.55
N ARG A 51 4.74 2.94 -2.50
CA ARG A 51 5.15 4.22 -3.11
C ARG A 51 6.47 4.73 -2.53
N LEU A 52 6.62 4.71 -1.20
CA LEU A 52 7.88 5.04 -0.53
C LEU A 52 9.05 4.19 -1.02
N ALA A 53 8.87 2.86 -1.09
CA ALA A 53 9.88 1.94 -1.60
C ALA A 53 10.23 2.21 -3.08
N THR A 54 9.28 2.70 -3.90
CA THR A 54 9.57 3.07 -5.29
C THR A 54 10.36 4.37 -5.42
N LEU A 55 10.28 5.27 -4.44
CA LEU A 55 11.02 6.54 -4.40
C LEU A 55 12.36 6.41 -3.66
N ASN A 56 12.52 5.36 -2.84
CA ASN A 56 13.62 5.19 -1.89
C ASN A 56 13.63 6.26 -0.79
N GLU A 57 12.43 6.61 -0.29
CA GLU A 57 12.26 7.53 0.82
C GLU A 57 11.61 6.82 2.02
N THR A 58 12.00 7.22 3.21
CA THR A 58 11.39 6.77 4.47
C THR A 58 10.21 7.67 4.86
N THR A 59 9.32 7.18 5.72
CA THR A 59 8.25 8.00 6.31
C THR A 59 8.82 9.26 7.00
N CYS A 60 9.99 9.16 7.63
CA CYS A 60 10.68 10.30 8.24
C CYS A 60 11.15 11.32 7.21
N GLU A 61 11.66 10.87 6.05
CA GLU A 61 12.09 11.74 4.95
C GLU A 61 10.91 12.44 4.26
N GLN A 62 9.73 11.84 4.27
CA GLN A 62 8.49 12.53 3.85
C GLN A 62 8.13 13.67 4.81
N ALA A 63 8.21 13.43 6.12
CA ALA A 63 7.91 14.45 7.12
C ALA A 63 8.94 15.58 7.12
N LYS A 64 10.21 15.26 6.84
CA LYS A 64 11.30 16.22 6.74
C LYS A 64 12.28 15.81 5.64
N PRO A 65 12.40 16.60 4.55
CA PRO A 65 13.36 16.34 3.50
C PRO A 65 14.79 16.19 4.05
N PRO A 66 15.57 15.19 3.60
CA PRO A 66 16.96 15.06 4.01
C PRO A 66 17.78 16.22 3.46
N ASN A 67 18.63 16.82 4.30
CA ASN A 67 19.60 17.83 3.86
C ASN A 67 20.91 17.13 3.46
N ILE A 68 21.01 16.72 2.20
CA ILE A 68 22.18 16.00 1.70
C ILE A 68 23.21 17.02 1.23
N ARG A 69 24.26 17.24 2.04
CA ARG A 69 25.40 18.13 1.73
C ARG A 69 25.02 19.58 1.37
N GLY A 70 23.84 20.04 1.77
CA GLY A 70 23.36 21.39 1.45
C GLY A 70 22.78 21.54 0.05
N ASP A 71 22.64 20.46 -0.73
CA ASP A 71 22.01 20.48 -2.05
C ASP A 71 20.55 20.04 -1.93
N SER A 72 19.63 20.93 -2.32
CA SER A 72 18.18 20.63 -2.31
C SER A 72 17.77 19.64 -3.39
N ASN A 73 18.61 19.39 -4.40
CA ASN A 73 18.30 18.50 -5.50
C ASN A 73 18.85 17.08 -5.29
N ALA A 74 19.61 16.85 -4.22
CA ALA A 74 20.17 15.54 -3.91
C ALA A 74 19.11 14.64 -3.28
N ASP A 75 18.95 13.43 -3.82
CA ASP A 75 17.96 12.44 -3.39
C ASP A 75 18.53 11.01 -3.44
N TYR A 76 17.92 10.07 -2.74
CA TYR A 76 18.26 8.64 -2.74
C TYR A 76 17.58 7.86 -3.86
N ASN A 77 16.72 8.50 -4.65
CA ASN A 77 15.99 7.87 -5.75
C ASN A 77 16.91 7.48 -6.93
N MET A 78 17.10 6.17 -7.12
CA MET A 78 17.90 5.59 -8.21
C MET A 78 17.06 4.97 -9.34
N GLY A 79 15.74 5.17 -9.29
CA GLY A 79 14.75 4.57 -10.19
C GLY A 79 14.12 3.30 -9.61
N ILE A 80 12.84 3.09 -9.95
CA ILE A 80 11.93 2.10 -9.33
C ILE A 80 12.58 0.72 -9.14
N TYR A 81 13.17 0.14 -10.19
CA TYR A 81 13.76 -1.20 -10.11
C TYR A 81 14.94 -1.28 -9.13
N ARG A 82 15.81 -0.25 -9.11
CA ARG A 82 16.96 -0.21 -8.21
C ARG A 82 16.53 0.03 -6.77
N ASN A 83 15.53 0.89 -6.57
CA ASN A 83 14.97 1.20 -5.25
C ASN A 83 14.28 -0.04 -4.66
N LEU A 84 13.43 -0.73 -5.43
CA LEU A 84 12.80 -1.97 -4.99
C LEU A 84 13.84 -3.08 -4.73
N ARG A 85 14.90 -3.18 -5.54
CA ARG A 85 15.99 -4.14 -5.30
C ARG A 85 16.80 -3.80 -4.04
N ALA A 86 16.95 -2.53 -3.70
CA ALA A 86 17.63 -2.14 -2.45
C ALA A 86 16.84 -2.61 -1.23
N VAL A 87 15.50 -2.53 -1.29
CA VAL A 87 14.59 -2.94 -0.20
C VAL A 87 14.39 -4.46 -0.15
N PHE A 88 14.00 -5.09 -1.25
CA PHE A 88 13.60 -6.50 -1.29
C PHE A 88 14.71 -7.45 -1.76
N GLY A 89 15.84 -6.93 -2.19
CA GLY A 89 16.97 -7.74 -2.60
C GLY A 89 16.81 -8.47 -3.93
N TRP A 90 17.44 -9.64 -4.00
CA TRP A 90 17.73 -10.40 -5.21
C TRP A 90 16.66 -11.43 -5.62
N GLY A 91 15.53 -11.52 -4.92
CA GLY A 91 14.40 -12.33 -5.40
C GLY A 91 13.57 -13.08 -4.35
N LEU A 92 13.79 -12.88 -3.05
CA LEU A 92 13.00 -13.52 -1.98
C LEU A 92 11.89 -12.60 -1.44
N TRP A 93 11.24 -11.84 -2.31
CA TRP A 93 10.34 -10.75 -1.91
C TRP A 93 9.11 -11.22 -1.12
N ALA A 94 8.70 -12.48 -1.29
CA ALA A 94 7.56 -13.08 -0.61
C ALA A 94 7.94 -13.87 0.66
N PHE A 95 9.22 -14.07 0.93
CA PHE A 95 9.69 -14.81 2.10
C PHE A 95 10.37 -13.85 3.08
N PRO A 96 10.16 -14.00 4.39
CA PRO A 96 10.83 -13.19 5.41
C PRO A 96 12.28 -13.66 5.58
N VAL A 97 13.04 -13.66 4.50
CA VAL A 97 14.47 -13.98 4.45
C VAL A 97 15.20 -12.69 4.16
N ASP A 98 16.16 -12.38 5.00
CA ASP A 98 16.95 -11.18 4.83
C ASP A 98 17.76 -11.24 3.53
N SER A 99 17.53 -10.26 2.67
CA SER A 99 18.11 -10.20 1.33
C SER A 99 18.51 -8.79 0.92
N HIS A 100 18.64 -7.88 1.90
CA HIS A 100 18.98 -6.48 1.66
C HIS A 100 20.31 -6.34 0.90
N VAL A 101 20.39 -5.32 0.04
CA VAL A 101 21.58 -5.01 -0.76
C VAL A 101 22.14 -3.68 -0.26
N GLY A 102 23.06 -3.73 0.70
CA GLY A 102 23.70 -2.57 1.30
C GLY A 102 24.26 -2.88 2.69
N ASP A 103 25.06 -1.97 3.26
CA ASP A 103 25.57 -2.08 4.64
C ASP A 103 24.66 -1.39 5.67
N GLY A 104 23.62 -0.67 5.20
CA GLY A 104 22.73 0.14 6.04
C GLY A 104 23.36 1.44 6.55
N ILE A 105 24.60 1.75 6.15
CA ILE A 105 25.36 2.92 6.59
C ILE A 105 25.56 3.89 5.42
N HIS A 106 25.82 3.36 4.21
CA HIS A 106 26.08 4.14 3.01
C HIS A 106 25.01 3.88 1.96
N PHE A 107 24.30 4.94 1.59
CA PHE A 107 23.28 4.92 0.54
C PHE A 107 23.76 5.73 -0.66
N PRO A 108 23.56 5.24 -1.90
CA PRO A 108 24.00 5.96 -3.09
C PRO A 108 23.13 7.21 -3.29
N ILE A 109 23.76 8.36 -3.54
CA ILE A 109 23.08 9.66 -3.71
C ILE A 109 23.01 10.00 -5.19
N CYS A 110 21.85 10.43 -5.66
CA CYS A 110 21.64 10.96 -7.00
C CYS A 110 21.56 12.49 -6.94
N TYR A 111 22.35 13.17 -7.78
CA TYR A 111 22.33 14.63 -7.95
C TYR A 111 21.65 15.00 -9.27
N SER A 112 20.42 14.54 -9.50
CA SER A 112 19.70 14.78 -10.77
C SER A 112 18.36 15.47 -10.54
N GLU A 113 17.85 16.14 -11.58
CA GLU A 113 16.51 16.77 -11.61
C GLU A 113 15.36 15.81 -11.28
N ARG A 114 15.61 14.50 -11.23
CA ARG A 114 14.61 13.48 -10.85
C ARG A 114 14.08 13.66 -9.42
N SER A 115 14.75 14.44 -8.57
CA SER A 115 14.24 14.87 -7.27
C SER A 115 12.93 15.68 -7.33
N ALA A 116 12.58 16.23 -8.50
CA ALA A 116 11.30 16.92 -8.72
C ALA A 116 10.08 16.00 -8.47
N THR A 117 10.17 14.70 -8.80
CA THR A 117 9.05 13.76 -8.61
C THR A 117 8.77 13.48 -7.13
N CYS A 118 9.81 13.39 -6.29
CA CYS A 118 9.67 13.31 -4.84
C CYS A 118 8.99 14.59 -4.30
N THR A 119 9.44 15.73 -4.81
CA THR A 119 8.94 17.04 -4.42
C THR A 119 7.45 17.22 -4.74
N GLU A 120 6.98 16.76 -5.90
CA GLU A 120 5.56 16.78 -6.27
C GLU A 120 4.69 15.98 -5.29
N ILE A 121 5.14 14.81 -4.84
CA ILE A 121 4.40 13.98 -3.89
C ILE A 121 4.34 14.65 -2.51
N ARG A 122 5.44 15.28 -2.08
CA ARG A 122 5.47 16.05 -0.84
C ARG A 122 4.48 17.22 -0.87
N TYR A 123 4.41 17.95 -1.99
CA TYR A 123 3.46 19.06 -2.15
C TYR A 123 2.02 18.61 -2.35
N SER A 124 1.77 17.47 -3.01
CA SER A 124 0.41 16.96 -3.21
C SER A 124 -0.22 16.58 -1.88
N VAL A 125 0.54 15.93 -0.98
CA VAL A 125 0.08 15.58 0.37
C VAL A 125 -0.22 16.85 1.18
N TYR A 126 0.66 17.86 1.12
CA TYR A 126 0.42 19.12 1.83
C TYR A 126 -0.81 19.87 1.31
N ARG A 127 -1.02 19.86 -0.02
CA ARG A 127 -2.17 20.51 -0.66
C ARG A 127 -3.49 19.80 -0.35
N GLU A 128 -3.48 18.47 -0.29
CA GLU A 128 -4.66 17.68 0.08
C GLU A 128 -5.02 17.91 1.56
N ASP A 129 -4.04 17.89 2.46
CA ASP A 129 -4.25 18.19 3.89
C ASP A 129 -4.79 19.61 4.13
N GLU A 130 -4.34 20.60 3.34
CA GLU A 130 -4.81 21.99 3.44
C GLU A 130 -6.22 22.16 2.87
N SER A 131 -6.58 21.38 1.85
CA SER A 131 -7.94 21.35 1.30
C SER A 131 -8.93 20.74 2.30
N ASP A 132 -8.59 19.62 2.95
CA ASP A 132 -9.44 18.97 3.95
C ASP A 132 -9.61 19.81 5.23
N LYS A 133 -8.57 20.55 5.63
CA LYS A 133 -8.68 21.51 6.74
C LYS A 133 -9.63 22.64 6.41
N ASN A 134 -9.62 23.18 5.19
CA ASN A 134 -10.55 24.26 4.80
C ASN A 134 -12.01 23.81 4.83
N TYR A 135 -12.32 22.54 4.52
CA TYR A 135 -13.69 22.02 4.63
C TYR A 135 -14.13 21.77 6.08
N GLN A 136 -13.20 21.49 7.00
CA GLN A 136 -13.52 21.28 8.42
C GLN A 136 -13.87 22.57 9.19
N TYR A 137 -13.53 23.76 8.68
CA TYR A 137 -13.84 25.05 9.33
C TYR A 137 -15.02 25.81 8.73
N GLN A 138 -15.85 25.16 7.90
CA GLN A 138 -16.95 25.81 7.18
C GLN A 138 -18.37 25.45 7.68
N PHE A 139 -18.50 25.03 8.94
CA PHE A 139 -19.78 24.79 9.63
C PHE A 139 -20.00 25.76 10.79
#